data_AF-A0ABC9D996-F1
#
_entry.id   AF-A0ABC9D996-F1
#
_cell.length_a   1.000
_cell.length_b   1.000
_cell.length_c   1.000
_cell.angle_alpha   90.00
_cell.angle_beta   90.00
_cell.angle_gamma   90.00
#
_symmetry.space_group_name_H-M   'P 1'
#
loop_
_entity.id
_entity.type
_entity.pdbx_description
1 polymer ?
#
loop_
_entity_poly.entity_id
_entity_poly.type
_entity_poly.pdbx_seq_one_letter_code
_entity_poly.pdbx_strand_id
1 'polypeptide(L)'
;MHPENPHLIPFLLFLAVAALAAGEAAADTTLSASPAKLSPSDGQIKIRWAGLPAPDGLDYVAIYSPPSSRDKDFLGYLFLNGSASWRDGHGELSLPRLPTLRAPYQFRLFRWPANEYSYHHIDHDRNPLPHGKHRVAVSGDVTVGDPARPQQVHLSFADGVDEMRVMFLCGDGGKRVVRYGLEKDDDKGWKEVGTEVRTYEQKHMCDWPANHSIAWRDPGFVFDGLMTGLEPGRKYFYKVGSDTGGWSKTYSFISRDSEANETNAFLFGDMGTYVPYNTYIRTQAESLSTVKWILRDIEALGDKPAFISHIGDISYARGYSWVWDHFFSQIEPIAANTPYHVCIGNHEYDWPLQPWKPSWATYGKDGGGECGIPYSVKFRMPGNSVLPTGNGGPDTRNLYYSFDSGPPSHVHLKR
;
A
#
# COMPACT_ATOMS: atom_id res chain seq x y z
N MET A 1 64.96 44.76 15.82
CA MET A 1 64.52 45.94 16.59
C MET A 1 63.05 45.75 16.92
N HIS A 2 62.68 45.94 18.18
CA HIS A 2 61.30 46.29 18.60
C HIS A 2 61.03 47.77 18.25
N PRO A 3 59.82 48.32 18.49
CA PRO A 3 58.57 47.69 18.93
C PRO A 3 57.54 47.72 17.75
N GLU A 4 56.20 47.65 17.83
CA GLU A 4 55.20 47.68 18.92
C GLU A 4 54.10 46.62 18.74
N ASN A 5 53.38 46.40 19.84
CA ASN A 5 51.99 45.94 19.97
C ASN A 5 51.38 46.96 20.97
N PRO A 6 50.08 47.33 20.99
CA PRO A 6 49.11 46.37 21.56
C PRO A 6 47.59 46.56 21.26
N HIS A 7 46.82 45.59 21.77
CA HIS A 7 45.51 45.71 22.46
C HIS A 7 44.15 45.41 21.79
N LEU A 8 43.49 44.44 22.47
CA LEU A 8 42.06 44.21 22.73
C LEU A 8 41.14 43.53 21.69
N ILE A 9 40.60 42.40 22.16
CA ILE A 9 39.40 41.69 21.68
C ILE A 9 38.19 42.26 22.46
N PRO A 10 36.97 42.30 21.89
CA PRO A 10 35.92 41.45 22.44
C PRO A 10 35.10 40.68 21.39
N PHE A 11 34.35 39.71 21.91
CA PHE A 11 33.54 38.69 21.22
C PHE A 11 32.10 39.20 20.92
N LEU A 12 31.36 38.47 20.09
CA LEU A 12 29.88 38.48 19.88
C LEU A 12 29.22 39.66 19.11
N LEU A 13 28.63 39.33 17.93
CA LEU A 13 27.19 39.30 17.63
C LEU A 13 27.03 38.72 16.19
N PHE A 14 26.50 37.52 15.97
CA PHE A 14 25.09 37.13 15.84
C PHE A 14 24.30 37.63 14.60
N LEU A 15 23.58 36.67 14.02
CA LEU A 15 22.35 36.74 13.21
C LEU A 15 22.41 36.83 11.67
N ALA A 16 21.41 36.15 11.09
CA ALA A 16 21.35 35.69 9.71
C ALA A 16 20.77 36.74 8.76
N VAL A 17 21.25 36.72 7.52
CA VAL A 17 20.56 37.37 6.39
C VAL A 17 19.60 36.34 5.79
N ALA A 18 18.32 36.48 6.11
CA ALA A 18 17.24 35.68 5.53
C ALA A 18 16.00 36.57 5.29
N ALA A 19 15.22 36.23 4.27
CA ALA A 19 13.92 36.79 3.89
C ALA A 19 13.89 38.29 3.49
N LEU A 20 13.95 38.53 2.18
CA LEU A 20 13.40 39.74 1.54
C LEU A 20 12.61 39.34 0.29
N ALA A 21 11.42 38.80 0.53
CA ALA A 21 10.36 38.55 -0.46
C ALA A 21 9.00 38.40 0.25
N ALA A 22 8.67 39.37 1.11
CA ALA A 22 7.33 39.46 1.70
C ALA A 22 6.39 40.13 0.68
N GLY A 23 5.65 39.31 -0.07
CA GLY A 23 4.43 39.76 -0.72
C GLY A 23 3.36 40.11 0.32
N GLU A 24 2.35 40.87 -0.11
CA GLU A 24 1.30 41.42 0.75
C GLU A 24 0.58 40.34 1.60
N ALA A 25 0.08 40.78 2.75
CA ALA A 25 -0.40 39.94 3.85
C ALA A 25 -1.22 38.71 3.38
N ALA A 26 -0.66 37.53 3.59
CA ALA A 26 -1.41 36.28 3.47
C ALA A 26 -2.55 36.28 4.51
N ALA A 27 -3.79 36.12 4.04
CA ALA A 27 -4.93 35.92 4.92
C ALA A 27 -4.74 34.67 5.79
N ASP A 28 -5.31 34.66 7.00
CA ASP A 28 -5.21 33.61 8.02
C ASP A 28 -5.89 32.28 7.64
N THR A 29 -5.64 31.76 6.43
CA THR A 29 -6.14 30.47 5.99
C THR A 29 -5.47 29.36 6.80
N THR A 30 -6.25 28.72 7.66
CA THR A 30 -5.79 27.60 8.48
C THR A 30 -6.18 26.27 7.84
N LEU A 31 -5.36 25.23 8.07
CA LEU A 31 -5.68 23.85 7.71
C LEU A 31 -5.27 22.94 8.87
N SER A 32 -6.13 22.02 9.25
CA SER A 32 -5.88 21.03 10.30
C SER A 32 -6.36 19.66 9.85
N ALA A 33 -5.69 18.61 10.33
CA ALA A 33 -6.08 17.22 10.12
C ALA A 33 -6.10 16.50 11.48
N SER A 34 -7.10 15.67 11.70
CA SER A 34 -7.37 15.06 13.01
C SER A 34 -7.93 13.62 12.88
N PRO A 35 -7.54 12.69 13.76
CA PRO A 35 -6.51 12.83 14.81
C PRO A 35 -5.08 12.84 14.23
N ALA A 36 -4.11 13.38 14.96
CA ALA A 36 -2.70 13.43 14.51
C ALA A 36 -2.00 12.07 14.53
N LYS A 37 -2.52 11.11 15.30
CA LYS A 37 -2.11 9.70 15.29
C LYS A 37 -3.35 8.81 15.35
N LEU A 38 -3.55 7.96 14.35
CA LEU A 38 -4.71 7.10 14.25
C LEU A 38 -4.50 5.77 15.00
N SER A 39 -5.18 5.62 16.13
CA SER A 39 -5.36 4.36 16.86
C SER A 39 -6.17 3.35 16.04
N PRO A 40 -6.21 2.05 16.39
CA PRO A 40 -7.02 1.05 15.68
C PRO A 40 -8.53 1.34 15.66
N SER A 41 -9.05 2.11 16.62
CA SER A 41 -10.46 2.54 16.68
C SER A 41 -10.78 3.74 15.79
N ASP A 42 -9.78 4.47 15.28
CA ASP A 42 -9.99 5.62 14.42
C ASP A 42 -10.30 5.18 12.98
N GLY A 43 -11.57 5.27 12.60
CA GLY A 43 -12.07 4.90 11.28
C GLY A 43 -11.95 5.98 10.19
N GLN A 44 -11.59 7.22 10.55
CA GLN A 44 -11.55 8.35 9.62
C GLN A 44 -10.50 9.42 9.99
N ILE A 45 -10.04 10.16 8.98
CA ILE A 45 -9.25 11.40 9.11
C ILE A 45 -10.16 12.57 8.74
N LYS A 46 -10.33 13.52 9.66
CA LYS A 46 -11.10 14.75 9.42
C LYS A 46 -10.15 15.91 9.12
N ILE A 47 -10.35 16.54 7.97
CA ILE A 47 -9.56 17.67 7.45
C ILE A 47 -10.44 18.91 7.52
N ARG A 48 -9.98 19.98 8.18
CA ARG A 48 -10.73 21.23 8.33
C ARG A 48 -9.92 22.42 7.91
N TRP A 49 -10.54 23.36 7.20
CA TRP A 49 -9.97 24.67 6.88
C TRP A 49 -10.92 25.79 7.30
N ALA A 50 -10.35 26.97 7.52
CA ALA A 50 -11.09 28.21 7.75
C ALA A 50 -10.25 29.42 7.27
N GLY A 51 -10.91 30.53 6.97
CA GLY A 51 -10.23 31.77 6.56
C GLY A 51 -9.73 31.78 5.11
N LEU A 52 -10.31 30.98 4.22
CA LEU A 52 -9.98 30.97 2.78
C LEU A 52 -10.73 32.10 2.05
N PRO A 53 -10.04 33.16 1.55
CA PRO A 53 -10.72 34.29 0.90
C PRO A 53 -11.21 33.92 -0.51
N ALA A 54 -12.47 34.27 -0.82
CA ALA A 54 -13.11 34.04 -2.12
C ALA A 54 -12.83 32.66 -2.76
N PRO A 55 -13.35 31.55 -2.17
CA PRO A 55 -13.08 30.18 -2.64
C PRO A 55 -13.56 29.93 -4.09
N ASP A 56 -12.79 29.14 -4.84
CA ASP A 56 -13.13 28.62 -6.17
C ASP A 56 -13.66 27.17 -6.05
N GLY A 57 -14.55 26.76 -6.95
CA GLY A 57 -15.11 25.40 -6.96
C GLY A 57 -14.11 24.31 -7.30
N LEU A 58 -12.96 24.67 -7.88
CA LEU A 58 -11.82 23.78 -8.15
C LEU A 58 -10.74 23.77 -7.05
N ASP A 59 -10.84 24.63 -6.03
CA ASP A 59 -9.92 24.60 -4.89
C ASP A 59 -9.93 23.21 -4.22
N TYR A 60 -8.78 22.77 -3.72
CA TYR A 60 -8.60 21.38 -3.31
C TYR A 60 -7.60 21.21 -2.15
N VAL A 61 -7.82 20.14 -1.38
CA VAL A 61 -6.81 19.59 -0.47
C VAL A 61 -6.08 18.45 -1.18
N ALA A 62 -4.77 18.55 -1.33
CA ALA A 62 -3.93 17.45 -1.77
C ALA A 62 -3.35 16.65 -0.59
N ILE A 63 -3.12 15.36 -0.84
CA ILE A 63 -2.71 14.33 0.10
C ILE A 63 -1.27 13.94 -0.21
N TYR A 64 -0.39 14.02 0.79
CA TYR A 64 1.03 13.70 0.64
C TYR A 64 1.43 12.63 1.65
N SER A 65 2.22 11.67 1.19
CA SER A 65 3.12 10.89 2.05
C SER A 65 4.36 10.55 1.22
N PRO A 66 5.60 10.75 1.73
CA PRO A 66 5.92 11.41 3.00
C PRO A 66 5.57 12.92 3.00
N PRO A 67 5.57 13.58 4.17
CA PRO A 67 5.37 15.03 4.28
C PRO A 67 6.44 15.88 3.58
N SER A 68 7.59 15.29 3.21
CA SER A 68 8.68 15.93 2.47
C SER A 68 8.47 15.99 0.95
N SER A 69 7.41 15.39 0.41
CA SER A 69 7.10 15.45 -1.03
C SER A 69 6.92 16.88 -1.54
N ARG A 70 7.37 17.15 -2.78
CA ARG A 70 7.15 18.44 -3.47
C ARG A 70 5.65 18.63 -3.75
N ASP A 71 5.20 19.87 -3.86
CA ASP A 71 3.76 20.16 -4.00
C ASP A 71 3.08 19.53 -5.22
N LYS A 72 3.82 19.31 -6.32
CA LYS A 72 3.32 18.60 -7.51
C LYS A 72 3.31 17.07 -7.40
N ASP A 73 3.96 16.49 -6.39
CA ASP A 73 4.11 15.05 -6.18
C ASP A 73 3.12 14.55 -5.09
N PHE A 74 1.85 14.99 -5.17
CA PHE A 74 0.78 14.50 -4.30
C PHE A 74 0.37 13.06 -4.68
N LEU A 75 -0.22 12.32 -3.74
CA LEU A 75 -0.81 10.99 -3.99
C LEU A 75 -2.20 11.10 -4.63
N GLY A 76 -2.95 12.13 -4.21
CA GLY A 76 -4.30 12.42 -4.66
C GLY A 76 -4.84 13.68 -4.01
N TYR A 77 -6.11 13.98 -4.23
CA TYR A 77 -6.76 15.21 -3.80
C TYR A 77 -8.27 15.06 -3.59
N LEU A 78 -8.83 16.01 -2.85
CA LEU A 78 -10.27 16.21 -2.63
C LEU A 78 -10.63 17.66 -2.94
N PHE A 79 -11.69 17.90 -3.71
CA PHE A 79 -12.20 19.25 -3.92
C PHE A 79 -12.90 19.79 -2.67
N LEU A 80 -12.75 21.09 -2.39
CA LEU A 80 -13.43 21.73 -1.25
C LEU A 80 -14.95 21.69 -1.38
N ASN A 81 -15.46 21.67 -2.62
CA ASN A 81 -16.88 21.61 -2.92
C ASN A 81 -17.62 20.37 -2.35
N GLY A 82 -16.88 19.36 -1.88
CA GLY A 82 -17.41 18.23 -1.11
C GLY A 82 -17.88 18.59 0.31
N SER A 83 -17.62 19.80 0.80
CA SER A 83 -18.10 20.29 2.10
C SER A 83 -19.14 21.40 1.92
N ALA A 84 -20.31 21.29 2.55
CA ALA A 84 -21.44 22.21 2.27
C ALA A 84 -21.13 23.70 2.51
N SER A 85 -20.27 24.03 3.47
CA SER A 85 -19.89 25.40 3.84
C SER A 85 -18.76 26.00 2.99
N TRP A 86 -18.24 25.29 1.98
CA TRP A 86 -16.97 25.64 1.32
C TRP A 86 -16.90 27.07 0.78
N ARG A 87 -18.06 27.62 0.36
CA ARG A 87 -18.20 28.98 -0.18
C ARG A 87 -17.93 30.06 0.86
N ASP A 88 -18.14 29.76 2.13
CA ASP A 88 -17.98 30.65 3.27
C ASP A 88 -16.53 30.67 3.79
N GLY A 89 -15.57 30.23 2.97
CA GLY A 89 -14.14 30.23 3.30
C GLY A 89 -13.72 29.17 4.32
N HIS A 90 -14.59 28.22 4.68
CA HIS A 90 -14.32 27.19 5.69
C HIS A 90 -15.04 25.88 5.37
N GLY A 91 -14.59 24.77 5.97
CA GLY A 91 -15.27 23.49 5.81
C GLY A 91 -14.55 22.31 6.46
N GLU A 92 -15.22 21.16 6.36
CA GLU A 92 -14.72 19.84 6.79
C GLU A 92 -14.86 18.83 5.64
N LEU A 93 -13.77 18.13 5.33
CA LEU A 93 -13.75 16.92 4.51
C LEU A 93 -13.35 15.73 5.39
N SER A 94 -13.80 14.53 5.04
CA SER A 94 -13.46 13.30 5.75
C SER A 94 -12.93 12.25 4.77
N LEU A 95 -11.81 11.64 5.13
CA LEU A 95 -11.29 10.42 4.50
C LEU A 95 -11.55 9.24 5.44
N PRO A 96 -11.86 8.03 4.94
CA PRO A 96 -11.77 6.83 5.75
C PRO A 96 -10.30 6.58 6.15
N ARG A 97 -10.08 5.64 7.07
CA ARG A 97 -8.73 5.19 7.45
C ARG A 97 -7.93 4.78 6.19
N LEU A 98 -6.81 5.46 5.97
CA LEU A 98 -5.83 5.14 4.92
C LEU A 98 -4.91 3.98 5.38
N PRO A 99 -4.21 3.28 4.46
CA PRO A 99 -3.13 2.35 4.84
C PRO A 99 -1.96 3.08 5.51
N THR A 100 -1.00 2.36 6.08
CA THR A 100 0.32 2.95 6.35
C THR A 100 1.13 2.98 5.05
N LEU A 101 1.81 4.11 4.79
CA LEU A 101 2.83 4.21 3.73
C LEU A 101 4.24 4.30 4.32
N ARG A 102 4.41 3.83 5.56
CA ARG A 102 5.65 3.84 6.38
C ARG A 102 6.20 5.25 6.68
N ALA A 103 5.52 6.30 6.22
CA ALA A 103 5.72 7.69 6.61
C ALA A 103 4.37 8.34 7.00
N PRO A 104 4.37 9.47 7.74
CA PRO A 104 3.14 10.21 8.02
C PRO A 104 2.47 10.71 6.73
N TYR A 105 1.17 11.02 6.85
CA TYR A 105 0.46 11.82 5.87
C TYR A 105 0.54 13.30 6.22
N GLN A 106 0.50 14.15 5.21
CA GLN A 106 0.29 15.59 5.36
C GLN A 106 -0.73 16.06 4.32
N PHE A 107 -1.59 16.99 4.71
CA PHE A 107 -2.59 17.58 3.84
C PHE A 107 -2.20 19.03 3.54
N ARG A 108 -2.36 19.47 2.29
CA ARG A 108 -2.04 20.84 1.88
C ARG A 108 -3.18 21.40 1.03
N LEU A 109 -3.59 22.62 1.36
CA LEU A 109 -4.67 23.34 0.70
C LEU A 109 -4.10 24.20 -0.43
N PHE A 110 -4.70 24.09 -1.60
CA PHE A 110 -4.30 24.83 -2.80
C PHE A 110 -5.47 25.59 -3.40
N ARG A 111 -5.15 26.75 -3.98
CA ARG A 111 -6.03 27.39 -4.95
C ARG A 111 -5.90 26.70 -6.31
N TRP A 112 -7.01 26.53 -7.02
CA TRP A 112 -6.99 26.23 -8.44
C TRP A 112 -7.97 27.14 -9.19
N PRO A 113 -7.54 28.37 -9.54
CA PRO A 113 -8.38 29.28 -10.29
C PRO A 113 -8.84 28.66 -11.61
N ALA A 114 -10.12 28.81 -11.95
CA ALA A 114 -10.70 28.23 -13.17
C ALA A 114 -10.03 28.66 -14.50
N ASN A 115 -9.27 29.77 -14.51
CA ASN A 115 -8.46 30.19 -15.68
C ASN A 115 -7.13 29.42 -15.82
N GLU A 116 -6.71 28.63 -14.83
CA GLU A 116 -5.59 27.69 -14.90
C GLU A 116 -6.03 26.25 -15.23
N TYR A 117 -7.30 26.06 -15.58
CA TYR A 117 -7.84 24.79 -16.06
C TYR A 117 -7.23 24.45 -17.44
N SER A 118 -6.70 23.23 -17.60
CA SER A 118 -5.94 22.84 -18.79
C SER A 118 -6.26 21.43 -19.27
N TYR A 119 -6.71 21.31 -20.52
CA TYR A 119 -6.89 20.02 -21.21
C TYR A 119 -5.58 19.34 -21.64
N HIS A 120 -4.42 19.97 -21.36
CA HIS A 120 -3.10 19.39 -21.65
C HIS A 120 -2.45 18.72 -20.43
N HIS A 121 -2.99 18.92 -19.23
CA HIS A 121 -2.54 18.27 -18.00
C HIS A 121 -3.71 17.49 -17.41
N ILE A 122 -3.81 16.23 -17.83
CA ILE A 122 -4.98 15.37 -17.61
C ILE A 122 -4.58 14.01 -17.02
N ASP A 123 -5.50 13.37 -16.32
CA ASP A 123 -5.37 12.01 -15.81
C ASP A 123 -5.57 10.95 -16.92
N HIS A 124 -5.51 9.68 -16.51
CA HIS A 124 -5.72 8.52 -17.39
C HIS A 124 -7.08 8.52 -18.10
N ASP A 125 -8.12 9.09 -17.48
CA ASP A 125 -9.49 9.13 -17.98
C ASP A 125 -9.83 10.49 -18.64
N ARG A 126 -8.81 11.33 -18.84
CA ARG A 126 -8.79 12.65 -19.50
C ARG A 126 -9.41 13.80 -18.70
N ASN A 127 -9.58 13.66 -17.39
CA ASN A 127 -9.97 14.78 -16.52
C ASN A 127 -8.76 15.67 -16.23
N PRO A 128 -8.88 17.01 -16.27
CA PRO A 128 -7.79 17.89 -15.88
C PRO A 128 -7.30 17.68 -14.45
N LEU A 129 -5.99 17.79 -14.27
CA LEU A 129 -5.30 17.56 -13.01
C LEU A 129 -4.81 18.86 -12.38
N PRO A 130 -4.91 19.01 -11.04
CA PRO A 130 -4.36 20.16 -10.34
C PRO A 130 -2.83 20.26 -10.47
N HIS A 131 -2.30 21.48 -10.54
CA HIS A 131 -0.87 21.73 -10.79
C HIS A 131 0.00 21.86 -9.52
N GLY A 132 -0.58 22.01 -8.32
CA GLY A 132 0.20 22.18 -7.08
C GLY A 132 0.96 23.51 -6.97
N LYS A 133 0.50 24.58 -7.62
CA LYS A 133 1.18 25.90 -7.63
C LYS A 133 0.85 26.77 -6.41
N HIS A 134 -0.43 26.95 -6.13
CA HIS A 134 -0.93 28.00 -5.22
C HIS A 134 -1.24 27.47 -3.83
N ARG A 135 -0.21 26.98 -3.12
CA ARG A 135 -0.38 26.47 -1.76
C ARG A 135 -0.70 27.61 -0.80
N VAL A 136 -1.80 27.50 -0.06
CA VAL A 136 -2.24 28.52 0.92
C VAL A 136 -2.22 28.05 2.36
N ALA A 137 -2.34 26.74 2.64
CA ALA A 137 -2.22 26.21 4.00
C ALA A 137 -1.70 24.76 4.02
N VAL A 138 -1.19 24.33 5.17
CA VAL A 138 -0.61 23.00 5.42
C VAL A 138 -1.10 22.49 6.78
N SER A 139 -1.49 21.22 6.87
CA SER A 139 -1.89 20.59 8.12
C SER A 139 -0.67 20.18 8.96
N GLY A 140 -0.89 19.92 10.25
CA GLY A 140 0.01 19.03 10.99
C GLY A 140 0.05 17.64 10.37
N ASP A 141 1.12 16.89 10.65
CA ASP A 141 1.30 15.52 10.16
C ASP A 141 0.33 14.54 10.84
N VAL A 142 -0.11 13.53 10.10
CA VAL A 142 -1.04 12.48 10.53
C VAL A 142 -0.36 11.12 10.39
N THR A 143 0.01 10.50 11.50
CA THR A 143 0.58 9.14 11.52
C THR A 143 -0.52 8.08 11.54
N VAL A 144 -0.49 7.15 10.60
CA VAL A 144 -1.47 6.05 10.52
C VAL A 144 -0.81 4.73 10.89
N GLY A 145 -1.28 4.13 11.99
CA GLY A 145 -0.76 2.89 12.52
C GLY A 145 0.64 3.02 13.13
N ASP A 146 1.37 1.91 13.13
CA ASP A 146 2.75 1.81 13.59
C ASP A 146 3.51 0.95 12.56
N PRO A 147 4.52 1.48 11.86
CA PRO A 147 5.29 0.72 10.88
C PRO A 147 6.02 -0.50 11.46
N ALA A 148 6.35 -0.52 12.76
CA ALA A 148 7.02 -1.67 13.37
C ALA A 148 6.10 -2.91 13.48
N ARG A 149 4.78 -2.68 13.54
CA ARG A 149 3.78 -3.74 13.71
C ARG A 149 3.40 -4.37 12.37
N PRO A 150 3.16 -5.69 12.32
CA PRO A 150 2.66 -6.37 11.13
C PRO A 150 1.37 -5.78 10.57
N GLN A 151 1.33 -5.62 9.26
CA GLN A 151 0.19 -5.19 8.44
C GLN A 151 0.19 -5.98 7.14
N GLN A 152 -0.84 -5.85 6.30
CA GLN A 152 -0.91 -6.53 4.98
C GLN A 152 -0.83 -8.06 5.12
N VAL A 153 -1.38 -8.59 6.22
CA VAL A 153 -1.31 -10.02 6.53
C VAL A 153 -2.14 -10.80 5.51
N HIS A 154 -1.54 -11.79 4.88
CA HIS A 154 -2.21 -12.65 3.92
C HIS A 154 -1.64 -14.06 3.92
N LEU A 155 -2.50 -15.02 3.59
CA LEU A 155 -2.19 -16.44 3.56
C LEU A 155 -2.02 -16.93 2.12
N SER A 156 -1.26 -18.00 1.93
CA SER A 156 -1.26 -18.80 0.70
C SER A 156 -0.97 -20.26 1.03
N PHE A 157 -1.46 -21.19 0.20
CA PHE A 157 -0.96 -22.56 0.27
C PHE A 157 0.52 -22.62 -0.07
N ALA A 158 1.21 -23.61 0.50
CA ALA A 158 2.59 -23.96 0.19
C ALA A 158 2.66 -25.36 -0.46
N ASP A 159 3.88 -25.86 -0.67
CA ASP A 159 4.15 -27.08 -1.43
C ASP A 159 3.59 -28.34 -0.76
N GLY A 160 3.72 -28.47 0.57
CA GLY A 160 3.11 -29.56 1.31
C GLY A 160 1.60 -29.36 1.49
N VAL A 161 0.83 -30.46 1.48
CA VAL A 161 -0.64 -30.42 1.69
C VAL A 161 -1.02 -29.99 3.12
N ASP A 162 -0.17 -30.31 4.09
CA ASP A 162 -0.27 -29.95 5.51
C ASP A 162 0.39 -28.59 5.84
N GLU A 163 0.68 -27.78 4.82
CA GLU A 163 1.36 -26.50 4.95
C GLU A 163 0.47 -25.29 4.59
N MET A 164 0.61 -24.22 5.38
CA MET A 164 0.04 -22.90 5.14
C MET A 164 1.13 -21.85 5.31
N ARG A 165 1.29 -20.97 4.33
CA ARG A 165 2.19 -19.83 4.39
C ARG A 165 1.43 -18.60 4.87
N VAL A 166 2.09 -17.78 5.70
CA VAL A 166 1.64 -16.43 6.03
C VAL A 166 2.72 -15.43 5.62
N MET A 167 2.29 -14.38 4.93
CA MET A 167 3.12 -13.25 4.56
C MET A 167 2.55 -11.95 5.13
N PHE A 168 3.42 -11.04 5.53
CA PHE A 168 3.04 -9.76 6.16
C PHE A 168 4.13 -8.71 6.02
N LEU A 169 3.77 -7.43 6.14
CA LEU A 169 4.69 -6.30 6.03
C LEU A 169 5.03 -5.69 7.40
N CYS A 170 6.30 -5.36 7.62
CA CYS A 170 6.72 -4.35 8.62
C CYS A 170 7.62 -3.29 7.95
N GLY A 171 7.85 -2.17 8.62
CA GLY A 171 8.73 -1.07 8.18
C GLY A 171 10.22 -1.32 8.43
N ASP A 172 10.58 -2.34 9.23
CA ASP A 172 11.95 -2.75 9.51
C ASP A 172 12.16 -4.25 9.21
N GLY A 173 13.40 -4.63 8.92
CA GLY A 173 13.81 -6.02 8.69
C GLY A 173 14.20 -6.80 9.96
N GLY A 174 13.85 -6.30 11.15
CA GLY A 174 14.17 -6.97 12.43
C GLY A 174 13.40 -8.29 12.58
N LYS A 175 13.95 -9.25 13.35
CA LYS A 175 13.37 -10.59 13.51
C LYS A 175 11.87 -10.53 13.85
N ARG A 176 11.06 -11.23 13.05
CA ARG A 176 9.66 -11.57 13.32
C ARG A 176 9.49 -13.10 13.31
N VAL A 177 8.36 -13.56 13.81
CA VAL A 177 7.97 -14.97 13.90
C VAL A 177 6.46 -15.10 13.68
N VAL A 178 6.02 -16.33 13.42
CA VAL A 178 4.60 -16.73 13.44
C VAL A 178 4.41 -17.64 14.66
N ARG A 179 3.37 -17.39 15.46
CA ARG A 179 2.87 -18.36 16.44
C ARG A 179 1.52 -18.88 15.99
N TYR A 180 1.28 -20.19 16.07
CA TYR A 180 0.02 -20.82 15.66
C TYR A 180 -0.36 -22.05 16.49
N GLY A 181 -1.66 -22.29 16.66
CA GLY A 181 -2.18 -23.43 17.44
C GLY A 181 -3.70 -23.60 17.32
N LEU A 182 -4.26 -24.49 18.15
CA LEU A 182 -5.69 -24.85 18.10
C LEU A 182 -6.56 -24.04 19.08
N GLU A 183 -5.97 -23.55 20.18
CA GLU A 183 -6.67 -22.78 21.21
C GLU A 183 -6.59 -21.28 20.92
N LYS A 184 -7.72 -20.59 20.81
CA LYS A 184 -7.76 -19.17 20.42
C LYS A 184 -7.12 -18.23 21.44
N ASP A 185 -7.41 -18.47 22.72
CA ASP A 185 -7.20 -17.51 23.81
C ASP A 185 -6.06 -17.92 24.78
N ASP A 186 -5.38 -19.06 24.55
CA ASP A 186 -4.14 -19.46 25.25
C ASP A 186 -3.06 -19.86 24.22
N ASP A 187 -1.99 -19.07 24.13
CA ASP A 187 -0.90 -19.28 23.19
C ASP A 187 0.28 -20.09 23.74
N LYS A 188 0.23 -20.57 25.00
CA LYS A 188 1.32 -21.37 25.61
C LYS A 188 1.61 -22.67 24.87
N GLY A 189 0.60 -23.24 24.21
CA GLY A 189 0.72 -24.46 23.41
C GLY A 189 0.98 -24.22 21.92
N TRP A 190 1.12 -22.97 21.48
CA TRP A 190 1.29 -22.65 20.07
C TRP A 190 2.71 -22.96 19.60
N LYS A 191 2.82 -23.52 18.39
CA LYS A 191 4.09 -23.68 17.68
C LYS A 191 4.61 -22.29 17.27
N GLU A 192 5.91 -22.04 17.40
CA GLU A 192 6.57 -20.83 16.88
C GLU A 192 7.48 -21.19 15.69
N VAL A 193 7.38 -20.44 14.59
CA VAL A 193 8.26 -20.58 13.40
C VAL A 193 8.86 -19.23 13.01
N GLY A 194 10.11 -19.27 12.55
CA GLY A 194 10.80 -18.10 12.00
C GLY A 194 10.28 -17.70 10.62
N THR A 195 10.72 -16.53 10.15
CA THR A 195 10.34 -15.97 8.85
C THR A 195 11.55 -15.68 7.97
N GLU A 196 11.46 -15.96 6.67
CA GLU A 196 12.31 -15.30 5.66
C GLU A 196 11.90 -13.82 5.54
N VAL A 197 12.83 -12.95 5.10
CA VAL A 197 12.57 -11.51 4.91
C VAL A 197 13.02 -11.08 3.52
N ARG A 198 12.18 -10.32 2.81
CA ARG A 198 12.43 -9.83 1.44
C ARG A 198 12.04 -8.36 1.32
N THR A 199 12.73 -7.64 0.44
CA THR A 199 12.44 -6.24 0.09
C THR A 199 12.99 -5.94 -1.32
N TYR A 200 12.77 -4.73 -1.82
CA TYR A 200 13.33 -4.24 -3.08
C TYR A 200 13.63 -2.73 -3.00
N GLU A 201 14.57 -2.26 -3.81
CA GLU A 201 14.99 -0.85 -3.86
C GLU A 201 14.52 -0.18 -5.15
N GLN A 202 14.51 1.16 -5.18
CA GLN A 202 14.12 1.95 -6.34
C GLN A 202 14.89 1.59 -7.61
N LYS A 203 16.19 1.29 -7.46
CA LYS A 203 17.10 0.86 -8.54
C LYS A 203 16.73 -0.50 -9.16
N HIS A 204 15.92 -1.31 -8.47
CA HIS A 204 15.47 -2.61 -8.98
C HIS A 204 14.25 -2.45 -9.90
N MET A 205 13.54 -1.32 -9.90
CA MET A 205 12.44 -1.09 -10.83
C MET A 205 13.01 -0.88 -12.25
N CYS A 206 12.38 -1.46 -13.26
CA CYS A 206 12.92 -1.45 -14.63
C CYS A 206 12.92 -0.07 -15.29
N ASP A 207 11.92 0.77 -15.03
CA ASP A 207 11.78 2.08 -15.69
C ASP A 207 10.74 2.99 -14.97
N TRP A 208 10.44 4.14 -15.57
CA TRP A 208 9.40 5.07 -15.17
C TRP A 208 7.98 4.51 -15.41
N PRO A 209 6.99 4.78 -14.53
CA PRO A 209 7.11 5.60 -13.31
C PRO A 209 7.74 4.88 -12.11
N ALA A 210 7.75 3.54 -12.06
CA ALA A 210 8.17 2.77 -10.88
C ALA A 210 9.54 3.17 -10.29
N ASN A 211 10.53 3.46 -11.12
CA ASN A 211 11.87 3.86 -10.68
C ASN A 211 12.01 5.35 -10.29
N HIS A 212 10.94 6.15 -10.33
CA HIS A 212 10.98 7.61 -10.14
C HIS A 212 10.32 8.06 -8.83
N SER A 213 10.88 9.06 -8.16
CA SER A 213 10.50 9.48 -6.79
C SER A 213 9.05 9.94 -6.61
N ILE A 214 8.36 10.30 -7.70
CA ILE A 214 6.92 10.61 -7.67
C ILE A 214 6.08 9.38 -7.31
N ALA A 215 6.46 8.20 -7.80
CA ALA A 215 5.70 6.95 -7.74
C ALA A 215 6.35 5.93 -6.80
N TRP A 216 7.68 5.95 -6.68
CA TRP A 216 8.44 5.14 -5.73
C TRP A 216 8.16 5.55 -4.28
N ARG A 217 7.89 4.56 -3.45
CA ARG A 217 7.95 4.61 -1.99
C ARG A 217 8.73 3.39 -1.54
N ASP A 218 9.46 3.53 -0.43
CA ASP A 218 10.07 2.38 0.24
C ASP A 218 8.97 1.32 0.48
N PRO A 219 9.17 0.05 0.09
CA PRO A 219 8.12 -0.96 0.17
C PRO A 219 8.00 -1.58 1.57
N GLY A 220 8.91 -1.28 2.50
CA GLY A 220 9.10 -2.01 3.75
C GLY A 220 9.75 -3.37 3.55
N PHE A 221 9.55 -4.24 4.52
CA PHE A 221 10.09 -5.59 4.56
C PHE A 221 8.92 -6.59 4.62
N VAL A 222 8.86 -7.46 3.62
CA VAL A 222 7.88 -8.56 3.57
C VAL A 222 8.49 -9.77 4.28
N PHE A 223 7.80 -10.22 5.32
CA PHE A 223 8.12 -11.39 6.11
C PHE A 223 7.29 -12.57 5.60
N ASP A 224 7.90 -13.75 5.59
CA ASP A 224 7.33 -14.98 5.03
C ASP A 224 7.59 -16.15 5.98
N GLY A 225 6.53 -16.65 6.62
CA GLY A 225 6.56 -17.75 7.58
C GLY A 225 5.74 -18.95 7.13
N LEU A 226 6.25 -20.16 7.37
CA LEU A 226 5.65 -21.42 6.94
C LEU A 226 5.15 -22.23 8.14
N MET A 227 3.84 -22.43 8.24
CA MET A 227 3.19 -23.25 9.24
C MET A 227 3.02 -24.67 8.67
N THR A 228 3.49 -25.69 9.39
CA THR A 228 3.56 -27.09 8.92
C THR A 228 2.98 -28.08 9.94
N GLY A 229 2.71 -29.31 9.48
CA GLY A 229 2.07 -30.34 10.30
C GLY A 229 0.67 -29.92 10.73
N LEU A 230 -0.13 -29.46 9.77
CA LEU A 230 -1.53 -29.06 9.94
C LEU A 230 -2.44 -30.26 9.65
N GLU A 231 -3.37 -30.56 10.56
CA GLU A 231 -4.45 -31.53 10.32
C GLU A 231 -5.35 -31.02 9.17
N PRO A 232 -5.80 -31.87 8.22
CA PRO A 232 -6.71 -31.44 7.16
C PRO A 232 -8.05 -30.89 7.69
N GLY A 233 -8.58 -29.86 7.02
CA GLY A 233 -9.90 -29.30 7.33
C GLY A 233 -10.08 -28.71 8.74
N ARG A 234 -8.97 -28.41 9.43
CA ARG A 234 -8.92 -28.02 10.83
C ARG A 234 -8.77 -26.49 10.96
N LYS A 235 -9.52 -25.90 11.90
CA LYS A 235 -9.29 -24.49 12.28
C LYS A 235 -7.99 -24.35 13.09
N TYR A 236 -7.14 -23.43 12.64
CA TYR A 236 -5.97 -22.94 13.38
C TYR A 236 -6.09 -21.45 13.67
N PHE A 237 -5.63 -21.04 14.85
CA PHE A 237 -5.44 -19.65 15.22
C PHE A 237 -3.96 -19.29 15.09
N TYR A 238 -3.66 -18.06 14.67
CA TYR A 238 -2.29 -17.61 14.53
C TYR A 238 -2.14 -16.10 14.77
N LYS A 239 -0.91 -15.68 15.07
CA LYS A 239 -0.49 -14.27 15.10
C LYS A 239 0.94 -14.14 14.61
N VAL A 240 1.25 -12.99 14.03
CA VAL A 240 2.57 -12.66 13.48
C VAL A 240 3.16 -11.47 14.23
N GLY A 241 4.49 -11.38 14.31
CA GLY A 241 5.17 -10.23 14.91
C GLY A 241 6.38 -10.61 15.76
N SER A 242 6.64 -9.82 16.80
CA SER A 242 7.64 -10.09 17.82
C SER A 242 7.34 -9.32 19.10
N ASP A 243 7.94 -9.72 20.22
CA ASP A 243 7.75 -9.03 21.51
C ASP A 243 8.31 -7.59 21.51
N THR A 244 9.27 -7.28 20.64
CA THR A 244 9.87 -5.94 20.49
C THR A 244 9.21 -5.07 19.42
N GLY A 245 8.83 -5.65 18.27
CA GLY A 245 8.14 -4.95 17.17
C GLY A 245 6.62 -4.90 17.33
N GLY A 246 6.08 -5.61 18.32
CA GLY A 246 4.65 -5.79 18.53
C GLY A 246 4.07 -6.94 17.70
N TRP A 247 2.96 -7.48 18.22
CA TRP A 247 2.20 -8.55 17.58
C TRP A 247 1.02 -8.01 16.77
N SER A 248 0.58 -8.75 15.78
CA SER A 248 -0.73 -8.58 15.16
C SER A 248 -1.86 -8.91 16.13
N LYS A 249 -3.12 -8.69 15.71
CA LYS A 249 -4.25 -9.42 16.33
C LYS A 249 -4.12 -10.92 16.05
N THR A 250 -4.84 -11.75 16.81
CA THR A 250 -5.05 -13.15 16.43
C THR A 250 -5.98 -13.23 15.23
N TYR A 251 -5.57 -13.97 14.20
CA TYR A 251 -6.37 -14.37 13.04
C TYR A 251 -6.66 -15.87 13.13
N SER A 252 -7.45 -16.39 12.20
CA SER A 252 -7.69 -17.84 12.09
C SER A 252 -7.94 -18.25 10.64
N PHE A 253 -7.54 -19.47 10.29
CA PHE A 253 -7.84 -20.08 8.99
C PHE A 253 -8.29 -21.52 9.16
N ILE A 254 -8.97 -22.06 8.15
CA ILE A 254 -9.19 -23.50 8.00
C ILE A 254 -8.07 -24.05 7.12
N SER A 255 -7.36 -25.07 7.59
CA SER A 255 -6.32 -25.73 6.81
C SER A 255 -6.89 -26.41 5.56
N ARG A 256 -6.00 -26.67 4.60
CA ARG A 256 -6.33 -27.36 3.35
C ARG A 256 -6.86 -28.75 3.63
N ASP A 257 -7.75 -29.23 2.78
CA ASP A 257 -8.17 -30.63 2.75
C ASP A 257 -8.14 -31.09 1.29
N SER A 258 -7.20 -31.98 0.95
CA SER A 258 -7.07 -32.53 -0.41
C SER A 258 -8.13 -33.61 -0.70
N GLU A 259 -8.64 -34.26 0.35
CA GLU A 259 -9.56 -35.40 0.25
C GLU A 259 -11.03 -34.98 0.44
N ALA A 260 -11.28 -33.68 0.64
CA ALA A 260 -12.63 -33.12 0.69
C ALA A 260 -13.44 -33.48 -0.56
N ASN A 261 -14.73 -33.75 -0.39
CA ASN A 261 -15.63 -34.08 -1.51
C ASN A 261 -16.24 -32.85 -2.19
N GLU A 262 -15.98 -31.65 -1.67
CA GLU A 262 -16.39 -30.35 -2.21
C GLU A 262 -15.22 -29.37 -2.20
N THR A 263 -15.25 -28.40 -3.11
CA THR A 263 -14.24 -27.35 -3.23
C THR A 263 -14.92 -25.99 -3.17
N ASN A 264 -14.65 -25.22 -2.12
CA ASN A 264 -15.15 -23.85 -1.99
C ASN A 264 -14.07 -22.87 -2.49
N ALA A 265 -14.35 -22.13 -3.55
CA ALA A 265 -13.36 -21.25 -4.18
C ALA A 265 -13.98 -19.94 -4.69
N PHE A 266 -13.25 -18.84 -4.50
CA PHE A 266 -13.61 -17.52 -5.04
C PHE A 266 -12.66 -17.18 -6.20
N LEU A 267 -13.16 -17.20 -7.44
CA LEU A 267 -12.35 -16.97 -8.65
C LEU A 267 -12.74 -15.66 -9.32
N PHE A 268 -11.77 -14.78 -9.56
CA PHE A 268 -11.94 -13.51 -10.28
C PHE A 268 -10.58 -13.01 -10.80
N GLY A 269 -10.60 -12.11 -11.79
CA GLY A 269 -9.42 -11.35 -12.25
C GLY A 269 -9.68 -9.85 -12.14
N ASP A 270 -8.67 -9.04 -12.46
CA ASP A 270 -8.85 -7.63 -12.83
C ASP A 270 -9.50 -6.76 -11.72
N MET A 271 -9.41 -7.20 -10.45
CA MET A 271 -10.15 -6.56 -9.35
C MET A 271 -9.64 -5.14 -9.07
N GLY A 272 -8.31 -4.95 -9.16
CA GLY A 272 -7.67 -3.69 -8.85
C GLY A 272 -7.94 -3.18 -7.45
N THR A 273 -7.88 -1.85 -7.28
CA THR A 273 -7.80 -1.21 -5.96
C THR A 273 -8.74 -0.02 -5.86
N TYR A 274 -9.47 0.10 -4.75
CA TYR A 274 -10.20 1.33 -4.41
C TYR A 274 -9.33 2.32 -3.63
N VAL A 275 -9.51 3.61 -3.94
CA VAL A 275 -8.83 4.72 -3.30
C VAL A 275 -9.87 5.80 -2.96
N PRO A 276 -9.92 6.33 -1.73
CA PRO A 276 -10.99 7.23 -1.28
C PRO A 276 -10.77 8.71 -1.65
N TYR A 277 -10.05 8.97 -2.74
CA TYR A 277 -9.69 10.31 -3.21
C TYR A 277 -9.38 10.31 -4.71
N ASN A 278 -9.48 11.47 -5.35
CA ASN A 278 -9.12 11.62 -6.76
C ASN A 278 -7.60 11.51 -6.92
N THR A 279 -7.11 10.93 -8.01
CA THR A 279 -5.68 10.80 -8.30
C THR A 279 -5.45 10.82 -9.82
N TYR A 280 -4.20 10.81 -10.26
CA TYR A 280 -3.79 10.91 -11.66
C TYR A 280 -3.79 9.55 -12.42
N ILE A 281 -4.03 8.44 -11.72
CA ILE A 281 -4.22 7.10 -12.28
C ILE A 281 -5.67 6.63 -12.10
N ARG A 282 -6.14 5.78 -13.02
CA ARG A 282 -7.42 5.10 -12.85
C ARG A 282 -7.35 4.05 -11.74
N THR A 283 -8.35 4.07 -10.87
CA THR A 283 -8.56 3.10 -9.78
C THR A 283 -9.90 2.38 -9.98
N GLN A 284 -10.12 1.27 -9.28
CA GLN A 284 -11.26 0.36 -9.50
C GLN A 284 -12.19 0.46 -8.28
N ALA A 285 -13.24 1.29 -8.37
CA ALA A 285 -14.15 1.50 -7.25
C ALA A 285 -14.99 0.24 -6.91
N GLU A 286 -15.24 -0.58 -7.93
CA GLU A 286 -15.93 -1.87 -7.89
C GLU A 286 -15.18 -2.89 -7.00
N SER A 287 -13.86 -2.73 -6.83
CA SER A 287 -12.99 -3.57 -6.00
C SER A 287 -13.51 -3.73 -4.56
N LEU A 288 -14.09 -2.66 -3.98
CA LEU A 288 -14.74 -2.72 -2.66
C LEU A 288 -15.89 -3.71 -2.62
N SER A 289 -16.68 -3.79 -3.69
CA SER A 289 -17.84 -4.68 -3.75
C SER A 289 -17.39 -6.13 -3.84
N THR A 290 -16.36 -6.44 -4.64
CA THR A 290 -15.76 -7.77 -4.72
C THR A 290 -15.28 -8.25 -3.36
N VAL A 291 -14.46 -7.47 -2.65
CA VAL A 291 -13.99 -7.82 -1.30
C VAL A 291 -15.14 -7.97 -0.30
N LYS A 292 -16.14 -7.08 -0.34
CA LYS A 292 -17.32 -7.14 0.54
C LYS A 292 -18.13 -8.42 0.35
N TRP A 293 -18.35 -8.86 -0.89
CA TRP A 293 -19.12 -10.07 -1.17
C TRP A 293 -18.34 -11.33 -0.79
N ILE A 294 -17.04 -11.39 -1.08
CA ILE A 294 -16.17 -12.49 -0.64
C ILE A 294 -16.16 -12.60 0.88
N LEU A 295 -16.05 -11.47 1.62
CA LEU A 295 -16.08 -11.48 3.08
C LEU A 295 -17.40 -12.04 3.64
N ARG A 296 -18.55 -11.58 3.12
CA ARG A 296 -19.88 -12.09 3.47
C ARG A 296 -19.97 -13.61 3.23
N ASP A 297 -19.44 -14.08 2.12
CA ASP A 297 -19.58 -15.48 1.71
C ASP A 297 -18.61 -16.40 2.46
N ILE A 298 -17.42 -15.92 2.85
CA ILE A 298 -16.54 -16.59 3.82
C ILE A 298 -17.23 -16.70 5.18
N GLU A 299 -17.86 -15.64 5.68
CA GLU A 299 -18.63 -15.66 6.93
C GLU A 299 -19.79 -16.67 6.88
N ALA A 300 -20.45 -16.81 5.72
CA ALA A 300 -21.54 -17.76 5.50
C ALA A 300 -21.06 -19.22 5.33
N LEU A 301 -19.85 -19.45 4.82
CA LEU A 301 -19.24 -20.79 4.71
C LEU A 301 -18.88 -21.38 6.08
N GLY A 302 -18.51 -20.53 7.04
CA GLY A 302 -18.10 -20.95 8.37
C GLY A 302 -16.80 -21.76 8.34
N ASP A 303 -16.78 -22.90 9.03
CA ASP A 303 -15.57 -23.70 9.26
C ASP A 303 -15.28 -24.69 8.13
N LYS A 304 -15.51 -24.28 6.88
CA LYS A 304 -15.22 -25.05 5.67
C LYS A 304 -13.89 -24.60 5.03
N PRO A 305 -13.06 -25.53 4.51
CA PRO A 305 -11.91 -25.17 3.69
C PRO A 305 -12.35 -24.37 2.46
N ALA A 306 -11.67 -23.25 2.21
CA ALA A 306 -11.87 -22.41 1.04
C ALA A 306 -10.58 -21.72 0.62
N PHE A 307 -10.50 -21.28 -0.64
CA PHE A 307 -9.42 -20.41 -1.12
C PHE A 307 -9.94 -19.31 -2.06
N ILE A 308 -9.13 -18.27 -2.24
CA ILE A 308 -9.35 -17.19 -3.20
C ILE A 308 -8.32 -17.34 -4.32
N SER A 309 -8.72 -17.13 -5.57
CA SER A 309 -7.86 -17.21 -6.76
C SER A 309 -8.04 -15.98 -7.65
N HIS A 310 -7.12 -15.03 -7.51
CA HIS A 310 -7.07 -13.78 -8.26
C HIS A 310 -6.21 -13.94 -9.53
N ILE A 311 -6.86 -14.15 -10.69
CA ILE A 311 -6.19 -14.58 -11.94
C ILE A 311 -5.60 -13.40 -12.77
N GLY A 312 -4.69 -12.67 -12.14
CA GLY A 312 -3.91 -11.57 -12.74
C GLY A 312 -4.62 -10.21 -12.69
N ASP A 313 -3.85 -9.17 -13.00
CA ASP A 313 -4.26 -7.76 -12.94
C ASP A 313 -4.72 -7.36 -11.52
N ILE A 314 -3.78 -7.50 -10.60
CA ILE A 314 -4.02 -7.61 -9.17
C ILE A 314 -4.42 -6.26 -8.57
N SER A 315 -3.55 -5.26 -8.67
CA SER A 315 -3.72 -3.96 -7.99
C SER A 315 -3.91 -2.78 -8.95
N TYR A 316 -3.51 -2.93 -10.22
CA TYR A 316 -3.27 -1.85 -11.18
C TYR A 316 -2.32 -0.76 -10.68
N ALA A 317 -1.36 -1.10 -9.80
CA ALA A 317 -0.38 -0.14 -9.30
C ALA A 317 0.47 0.51 -10.40
N ARG A 318 0.92 -0.27 -11.40
CA ARG A 318 1.60 0.22 -12.63
C ARG A 318 2.72 1.23 -12.33
N GLY A 319 3.52 0.92 -11.31
CA GLY A 319 4.66 1.70 -10.82
C GLY A 319 4.35 2.66 -9.67
N TYR A 320 3.08 2.94 -9.39
CA TYR A 320 2.67 3.76 -8.25
C TYR A 320 2.54 2.90 -7.00
N SER A 321 3.69 2.66 -6.37
CA SER A 321 3.87 1.76 -5.21
C SER A 321 2.83 1.91 -4.09
N TRP A 322 2.32 3.12 -3.83
CA TRP A 322 1.29 3.37 -2.81
C TRP A 322 -0.04 2.65 -3.08
N VAL A 323 -0.33 2.29 -4.33
CA VAL A 323 -1.52 1.50 -4.72
C VAL A 323 -1.40 0.07 -4.18
N TRP A 324 -0.21 -0.52 -4.13
CA TRP A 324 -0.01 -1.83 -3.50
C TRP A 324 -0.35 -1.79 -2.01
N ASP A 325 -0.04 -0.71 -1.31
CA ASP A 325 -0.40 -0.57 0.11
C ASP A 325 -1.91 -0.43 0.33
N HIS A 326 -2.61 0.28 -0.57
CA HIS A 326 -4.07 0.31 -0.60
C HIS A 326 -4.66 -1.07 -0.89
N PHE A 327 -4.16 -1.77 -1.92
CA PHE A 327 -4.61 -3.10 -2.31
C PHE A 327 -4.53 -4.08 -1.13
N PHE A 328 -3.34 -4.22 -0.53
CA PHE A 328 -3.13 -5.16 0.56
C PHE A 328 -3.91 -4.78 1.82
N SER A 329 -4.06 -3.50 2.13
CA SER A 329 -4.94 -3.06 3.22
C SER A 329 -6.42 -3.32 2.94
N GLN A 330 -6.83 -3.38 1.67
CA GLN A 330 -8.20 -3.69 1.27
C GLN A 330 -8.48 -5.20 1.33
N ILE A 331 -7.54 -6.05 0.94
CA ILE A 331 -7.73 -7.52 0.97
C ILE A 331 -7.41 -8.19 2.31
N GLU A 332 -6.65 -7.56 3.22
CA GLU A 332 -6.29 -8.15 4.52
C GLU A 332 -7.48 -8.80 5.29
N PRO A 333 -8.70 -8.23 5.34
CA PRO A 333 -9.83 -8.87 6.01
C PRO A 333 -10.18 -10.27 5.50
N ILE A 334 -10.04 -10.53 4.20
CA ILE A 334 -10.29 -11.83 3.57
C ILE A 334 -9.01 -12.67 3.50
N ALA A 335 -7.89 -12.06 3.10
CA ALA A 335 -6.64 -12.76 2.83
C ALA A 335 -5.92 -13.24 4.11
N ALA A 336 -6.13 -12.60 5.26
CA ALA A 336 -5.55 -13.05 6.52
C ALA A 336 -6.28 -14.26 7.14
N ASN A 337 -7.45 -14.64 6.62
CA ASN A 337 -8.25 -15.77 7.13
C ASN A 337 -8.51 -16.85 6.06
N THR A 338 -8.24 -16.56 4.78
CA THR A 338 -8.44 -17.46 3.65
C THR A 338 -7.25 -17.34 2.69
N PRO A 339 -6.63 -18.45 2.26
CA PRO A 339 -5.47 -18.44 1.35
C PRO A 339 -5.80 -17.73 0.03
N TYR A 340 -4.97 -16.75 -0.31
CA TYR A 340 -5.15 -15.84 -1.44
C TYR A 340 -4.13 -16.14 -2.54
N HIS A 341 -4.55 -16.92 -3.51
CA HIS A 341 -3.74 -17.29 -4.67
C HIS A 341 -3.82 -16.23 -5.77
N VAL A 342 -2.71 -16.06 -6.49
CA VAL A 342 -2.57 -15.07 -7.57
C VAL A 342 -1.98 -15.68 -8.84
N CYS A 343 -2.46 -15.28 -10.02
CA CYS A 343 -1.65 -15.33 -11.24
C CYS A 343 -0.96 -13.98 -11.45
N ILE A 344 0.12 -13.98 -12.24
CA ILE A 344 0.74 -12.76 -12.72
C ILE A 344 0.03 -12.29 -14.00
N GLY A 345 -0.43 -11.03 -14.03
CA GLY A 345 -1.03 -10.40 -15.21
C GLY A 345 -0.06 -9.47 -15.95
N ASN A 346 -0.54 -8.83 -17.02
CA ASN A 346 0.23 -7.83 -17.77
C ASN A 346 0.49 -6.57 -16.94
N HIS A 347 -0.40 -6.20 -16.01
CA HIS A 347 -0.18 -5.04 -15.14
C HIS A 347 0.81 -5.28 -13.98
N GLU A 348 1.15 -6.53 -13.68
CA GLU A 348 2.26 -6.86 -12.77
C GLU A 348 3.57 -7.06 -13.54
N TYR A 349 3.53 -7.72 -14.69
CA TYR A 349 4.73 -8.15 -15.40
C TYR A 349 5.17 -7.18 -16.50
N ASP A 350 4.34 -6.85 -17.48
CA ASP A 350 4.83 -6.57 -18.83
C ASP A 350 5.64 -5.25 -18.97
N TRP A 351 6.92 -5.40 -19.33
CA TRP A 351 7.82 -4.31 -19.69
C TRP A 351 8.82 -4.67 -20.81
N PRO A 352 9.25 -3.73 -21.70
CA PRO A 352 10.11 -4.07 -22.84
C PRO A 352 11.52 -4.55 -22.48
N LEU A 353 12.03 -4.25 -21.28
CA LEU A 353 13.39 -4.58 -20.84
C LEU A 353 13.53 -5.95 -20.15
N GLN A 354 12.43 -6.69 -19.97
CA GLN A 354 12.47 -7.99 -19.30
C GLN A 354 13.10 -9.08 -20.18
N PRO A 355 13.89 -10.00 -19.59
CA PRO A 355 14.59 -11.03 -20.35
C PRO A 355 13.66 -12.16 -20.81
N TRP A 356 12.61 -12.48 -20.05
CA TRP A 356 11.58 -13.41 -20.50
C TRP A 356 10.36 -12.65 -20.98
N LYS A 357 10.01 -12.83 -22.26
CA LYS A 357 8.91 -12.12 -22.90
C LYS A 357 8.24 -13.03 -23.95
N PRO A 358 7.22 -13.82 -23.56
CA PRO A 358 6.51 -14.67 -24.50
C PRO A 358 5.78 -13.82 -25.57
N SER A 359 5.84 -14.27 -26.82
CA SER A 359 5.17 -13.58 -27.95
C SER A 359 3.65 -13.54 -27.84
N TRP A 360 3.05 -14.46 -27.07
CA TRP A 360 1.61 -14.57 -26.85
C TRP A 360 1.08 -13.70 -25.68
N ALA A 361 1.95 -13.23 -24.78
CA ALA A 361 1.61 -12.28 -23.72
C ALA A 361 2.64 -11.14 -23.72
N THR A 362 2.44 -10.21 -24.64
CA THR A 362 3.22 -8.98 -24.83
C THR A 362 2.29 -7.78 -24.92
N TYR A 363 2.17 -7.05 -23.82
CA TYR A 363 1.31 -5.88 -23.60
C TYR A 363 2.13 -4.59 -23.44
N GLY A 364 3.32 -4.56 -24.05
CA GLY A 364 4.14 -3.36 -24.16
C GLY A 364 4.72 -2.85 -22.84
N LYS A 365 4.00 -1.94 -22.17
CA LYS A 365 4.44 -1.16 -21.00
C LYS A 365 3.42 -1.19 -19.86
N ASP A 366 2.49 -2.14 -19.85
CA ASP A 366 1.35 -2.12 -18.93
C ASP A 366 1.73 -2.23 -17.45
N GLY A 367 2.84 -2.90 -17.13
CA GLY A 367 3.38 -2.98 -15.77
C GLY A 367 4.04 -1.71 -15.23
N GLY A 368 4.10 -0.61 -16.00
CA GLY A 368 4.56 0.70 -15.51
C GLY A 368 5.97 0.73 -14.90
N GLY A 369 6.86 -0.14 -15.39
CA GLY A 369 8.24 -0.27 -14.90
C GLY A 369 8.42 -1.19 -13.68
N GLU A 370 7.35 -1.78 -13.13
CA GLU A 370 7.46 -2.71 -11.98
C GLU A 370 8.12 -4.05 -12.34
N CYS A 371 7.90 -4.49 -13.57
CA CYS A 371 8.51 -5.67 -14.19
C CYS A 371 8.48 -6.96 -13.34
N GLY A 372 7.38 -7.20 -12.63
CA GLY A 372 7.13 -8.38 -11.80
C GLY A 372 7.66 -8.31 -10.36
N ILE A 373 8.43 -7.28 -10.00
CA ILE A 373 9.17 -7.27 -8.72
C ILE A 373 8.27 -7.06 -7.49
N PRO A 374 7.38 -6.05 -7.42
CA PRO A 374 6.48 -5.88 -6.29
C PRO A 374 5.60 -7.11 -6.07
N TYR A 375 5.03 -7.66 -7.14
CA TYR A 375 4.27 -8.93 -7.13
C TYR A 375 5.10 -10.09 -6.53
N SER A 376 6.34 -10.28 -6.99
CA SER A 376 7.18 -11.42 -6.62
C SER A 376 7.81 -11.32 -5.22
N VAL A 377 7.86 -10.11 -4.65
CA VAL A 377 8.25 -9.89 -3.25
C VAL A 377 7.04 -9.94 -2.32
N LYS A 378 5.88 -9.43 -2.75
CA LYS A 378 4.67 -9.36 -1.93
C LYS A 378 3.84 -10.64 -1.94
N PHE A 379 4.03 -11.56 -2.89
CA PHE A 379 3.36 -12.87 -2.93
C PHE A 379 4.33 -14.04 -3.12
N ARG A 380 4.02 -15.19 -2.49
CA ARG A 380 4.71 -16.47 -2.71
C ARG A 380 3.68 -17.60 -2.81
N MET A 381 3.60 -18.20 -3.98
CA MET A 381 2.73 -19.32 -4.31
C MET A 381 3.50 -20.66 -4.16
N PRO A 382 2.82 -21.82 -4.24
CA PRO A 382 3.49 -23.12 -4.39
C PRO A 382 4.39 -23.16 -5.64
N GLY A 383 5.29 -24.13 -5.69
CA GLY A 383 6.22 -24.36 -6.77
C GLY A 383 7.45 -23.46 -6.75
N ASN A 384 8.34 -23.73 -7.69
CA ASN A 384 9.67 -23.11 -7.81
C ASN A 384 9.82 -22.26 -9.08
N SER A 385 8.71 -21.84 -9.69
CA SER A 385 8.71 -21.05 -10.92
C SER A 385 9.34 -19.67 -10.67
N VAL A 386 10.56 -19.50 -11.17
CA VAL A 386 11.37 -18.27 -11.03
C VAL A 386 12.04 -17.92 -12.35
N LEU A 387 12.13 -16.62 -12.66
CA LEU A 387 12.88 -16.08 -13.79
C LEU A 387 13.59 -14.78 -13.40
N PRO A 388 14.87 -14.60 -13.76
CA PRO A 388 15.59 -13.36 -13.49
C PRO A 388 14.90 -12.16 -14.12
N THR A 389 14.92 -11.01 -13.43
CA THR A 389 14.44 -9.73 -13.97
C THR A 389 15.46 -9.05 -14.88
N GLY A 390 16.71 -9.50 -14.85
CA GLY A 390 17.82 -8.94 -15.66
C GLY A 390 18.41 -7.63 -15.14
N ASN A 391 17.91 -7.09 -14.03
CA ASN A 391 18.29 -5.77 -13.50
C ASN A 391 18.94 -5.81 -12.09
N GLY A 392 19.28 -7.00 -11.59
CA GLY A 392 19.86 -7.21 -10.26
C GLY A 392 18.86 -7.12 -9.09
N GLY A 393 17.58 -6.88 -9.37
CA GLY A 393 16.49 -7.02 -8.40
C GLY A 393 16.11 -8.47 -8.10
N PRO A 394 15.12 -8.69 -7.21
CA PRO A 394 14.57 -10.01 -6.94
C PRO A 394 13.98 -10.65 -8.21
N ASP A 395 14.24 -11.94 -8.42
CA ASP A 395 13.65 -12.72 -9.53
C ASP A 395 12.12 -12.59 -9.56
N THR A 396 11.55 -12.60 -10.77
CA THR A 396 10.10 -12.79 -10.91
C THR A 396 9.74 -14.21 -10.50
N ARG A 397 8.68 -14.36 -9.70
CA ARG A 397 8.20 -15.65 -9.17
C ARG A 397 6.75 -15.90 -9.56
N ASN A 398 6.22 -17.08 -9.22
CA ASN A 398 4.80 -17.41 -9.33
C ASN A 398 4.23 -17.25 -10.78
N LEU A 399 5.06 -17.51 -11.79
CA LEU A 399 4.68 -17.40 -13.21
C LEU A 399 3.80 -18.59 -13.66
N TYR A 400 3.94 -19.71 -12.99
CA TYR A 400 3.06 -20.87 -13.07
C TYR A 400 3.23 -21.72 -11.81
N TYR A 401 2.17 -22.40 -11.39
CA TYR A 401 2.17 -23.36 -10.28
C TYR A 401 0.89 -24.20 -10.28
N SER A 402 0.80 -25.17 -9.38
CA SER A 402 -0.40 -25.97 -9.16
C SER A 402 -0.57 -26.29 -7.68
N PHE A 403 -1.80 -26.56 -7.26
CA PHE A 403 -2.11 -27.08 -5.94
C PHE A 403 -3.44 -27.87 -5.94
N ASP A 404 -3.56 -28.79 -5.00
CA ASP A 404 -4.79 -29.56 -4.75
C ASP A 404 -5.50 -29.01 -3.51
N SER A 405 -6.84 -28.96 -3.55
CA SER A 405 -7.70 -28.51 -2.44
C SER A 405 -9.12 -28.98 -2.76
N GLY A 406 -9.47 -30.20 -2.34
CA GLY A 406 -10.57 -30.96 -2.91
C GLY A 406 -10.41 -31.23 -4.42
N PRO A 407 -11.42 -31.83 -5.07
CA PRO A 407 -11.47 -31.99 -6.52
C PRO A 407 -11.97 -30.71 -7.21
N PRO A 408 -11.41 -30.29 -8.36
CA PRO A 408 -10.25 -30.85 -9.06
C PRO A 408 -8.91 -30.23 -8.59
N SER A 409 -7.79 -30.75 -9.10
CA SER A 409 -6.49 -30.06 -9.05
C SER A 409 -6.55 -28.70 -9.76
N HIS A 410 -5.91 -27.69 -9.18
CA HIS A 410 -5.85 -26.33 -9.73
C HIS A 410 -4.48 -26.05 -10.35
N VAL A 411 -4.48 -25.47 -11.54
CA VAL A 411 -3.25 -25.09 -12.29
C VAL A 411 -3.34 -23.62 -12.68
N HIS A 412 -2.35 -22.85 -12.23
CA HIS A 412 -2.23 -21.42 -12.47
C HIS A 412 -1.08 -21.18 -13.44
N LEU A 413 -1.32 -20.39 -14.48
CA LEU A 413 -0.34 -20.01 -15.51
C LEU A 413 -0.33 -18.48 -15.64
N LYS A 414 0.78 -17.90 -16.13
CA LYS A 414 0.81 -16.50 -16.58
C LYS A 414 -0.33 -16.28 -17.58
N ARG A 415 -1.06 -15.19 -17.36
CA ARG A 415 -2.08 -14.66 -18.26
C ARG A 415 -1.45 -13.78 -19.35
#